data_AF-A0ABD3S6C0-F1
#
_entry.id   AF-A0ABD3S6C0-F1
#
_cell.length_a   1.000
_cell.length_b   1.000
_cell.length_c   1.000
_cell.angle_alpha   90.00
_cell.angle_beta   90.00
_cell.angle_gamma   90.00
#
_symmetry.space_group_name_H-M   'P 1'
#
loop_
_entity.id
_entity.type
_entity.pdbx_description
1 polymer ?
#
loop_
_entity_poly.entity_id
_entity_poly.type
_entity_poly.pdbx_seq_one_letter_code
_entity_poly.pdbx_strand_id
1 'polypeptide(L)'
;MPRRKVTLAYMSNKSERKISFNKRKKGLIKKASELCTLCAVDGCAIIYSPFESQPEVWPSPEETASVLSRYNSLPEIEQTRYMTNLESFTKQRLEKSEKRPPPLANREQAQRSQMFYVQMHGWNKKTRRI
;
A
#
# COMPACT_ATOMS: atom_id res chain seq x y z
N MET A 1 -20.81 -0.46 18.73
CA MET A 1 -19.90 0.71 18.84
C MET A 1 -19.60 1.26 17.45
N PRO A 2 -19.64 2.60 17.25
CA PRO A 2 -19.31 3.20 15.95
C PRO A 2 -17.86 2.90 15.56
N ARG A 3 -17.66 2.48 14.31
CA ARG A 3 -16.37 2.01 13.79
C ARG A 3 -15.49 3.24 13.50
N ARG A 4 -14.46 3.48 14.33
CA ARG A 4 -13.49 4.57 14.08
C ARG A 4 -12.60 4.23 12.88
N LYS A 5 -12.36 5.22 12.03
CA LYS A 5 -11.40 5.10 10.93
C LYS A 5 -9.99 4.91 11.50
N VAL A 6 -9.29 3.88 11.03
CA VAL A 6 -7.93 3.57 11.49
C VAL A 6 -6.91 4.29 10.62
N THR A 7 -5.96 4.98 11.25
CA THR A 7 -4.80 5.55 10.56
C THR A 7 -3.86 4.44 10.11
N LEU A 8 -3.44 4.46 8.84
CA LEU A 8 -2.53 3.47 8.27
C LEU A 8 -1.08 3.81 8.60
N ALA A 9 -0.74 3.71 9.89
CA ALA A 9 0.59 3.89 10.45
C ALA A 9 0.93 2.72 11.39
N TYR A 10 2.19 2.64 11.82
CA TYR A 10 2.60 1.65 12.81
C TYR A 10 1.82 1.81 14.13
N MET A 11 1.21 0.72 14.61
CA MET A 11 0.47 0.73 15.87
C MET A 11 1.43 0.56 17.04
N SER A 12 1.62 1.58 17.88
CA SER A 12 2.56 1.53 19.02
C SER A 12 2.14 0.50 20.08
N ASN A 13 0.85 0.45 20.43
CA ASN A 13 0.31 -0.49 21.42
C ASN A 13 0.44 -1.95 20.94
N LYS A 14 1.27 -2.73 21.64
CA LYS A 14 1.59 -4.13 21.30
C LYS A 14 0.37 -5.05 21.30
N SER A 15 -0.53 -4.90 22.28
CA SER A 15 -1.71 -5.77 22.42
C SER A 15 -2.72 -5.52 21.28
N GLU A 16 -3.04 -4.25 21.04
CA GLU A 16 -3.92 -3.85 19.93
C GLU A 16 -3.33 -4.21 18.57
N ARG A 17 -2.00 -4.07 18.42
CA ARG A 17 -1.27 -4.47 17.21
C ARG A 17 -1.39 -5.98 16.97
N LYS A 18 -1.23 -6.82 18.01
CA LYS A 18 -1.38 -8.28 17.90
C LYS A 18 -2.81 -8.68 17.51
N ILE A 19 -3.82 -8.09 18.14
CA ILE A 19 -5.23 -8.34 17.81
C ILE A 19 -5.53 -7.92 16.37
N SER A 20 -5.06 -6.74 15.96
CA SER A 20 -5.27 -6.23 14.60
C SER A 20 -4.52 -7.06 13.56
N PHE A 21 -3.30 -7.50 13.88
CA PHE A 21 -2.50 -8.39 13.03
C PHE A 21 -3.26 -9.70 12.77
N ASN A 22 -3.72 -10.40 13.80
CA ASN A 22 -4.44 -11.66 13.65
C ASN A 22 -5.73 -11.51 12.81
N LYS A 23 -6.50 -10.44 13.06
CA LYS A 23 -7.71 -10.14 12.27
C LYS A 23 -7.40 -9.85 10.80
N ARG A 24 -6.37 -9.05 10.53
CA ARG A 24 -5.96 -8.69 9.16
C ARG A 24 -5.31 -9.86 8.43
N LYS A 25 -4.47 -10.66 9.10
CA LYS A 25 -3.85 -11.90 8.58
C LYS A 25 -4.93 -12.85 8.05
N LYS A 26 -5.92 -13.16 8.90
CA LYS A 26 -7.07 -13.99 8.52
C LYS A 26 -7.87 -13.40 7.35
N GLY A 27 -8.11 -12.09 7.37
CA GLY A 27 -8.81 -11.40 6.28
C GLY A 27 -8.03 -11.42 4.95
N LEU A 28 -6.71 -11.25 4.99
CA LEU A 28 -5.82 -11.30 3.84
C LEU A 28 -5.83 -12.68 3.20
N ILE A 29 -5.62 -13.73 3.99
CA ILE A 29 -5.65 -15.12 3.52
C ILE A 29 -7.01 -15.46 2.91
N LYS A 30 -8.11 -15.06 3.56
CA LYS A 30 -9.45 -15.26 3.01
C LYS A 30 -9.61 -14.60 1.64
N LYS A 31 -9.15 -13.35 1.49
CA LYS A 31 -9.25 -12.62 0.22
C LYS A 31 -8.34 -13.21 -0.87
N ALA A 32 -7.15 -13.69 -0.49
CA ALA A 32 -6.27 -14.40 -1.42
C ALA A 32 -6.91 -15.69 -1.91
N SER A 33 -7.50 -16.48 -1.02
CA SER A 33 -8.25 -17.69 -1.37
C SER A 33 -9.42 -17.40 -2.30
N GLU A 34 -10.26 -16.41 -1.96
CA GLU A 34 -11.38 -16.00 -2.81
C GLU A 34 -10.89 -15.57 -4.22
N LEU A 35 -9.80 -14.79 -4.30
CA LEU A 35 -9.22 -14.36 -5.57
C LEU A 35 -8.73 -15.56 -6.40
N CYS A 36 -7.98 -16.47 -5.78
CA CYS A 36 -7.44 -17.65 -6.45
C CYS A 36 -8.56 -18.53 -7.00
N THR A 37 -9.61 -18.75 -6.20
CA THR A 37 -10.79 -19.54 -6.61
C THR A 37 -11.60 -18.85 -7.72
N LEU A 38 -11.92 -17.55 -7.57
CA LEU A 38 -12.78 -16.84 -8.52
C LEU A 38 -12.11 -16.61 -9.87
N CYS A 39 -10.79 -16.41 -9.86
CA CYS A 39 -10.03 -16.12 -11.08
C CYS A 39 -9.34 -17.35 -11.66
N ALA A 40 -9.47 -18.52 -11.03
CA ALA A 40 -8.75 -19.75 -11.40
C ALA A 40 -7.23 -19.51 -11.56
N VAL A 41 -6.65 -18.81 -10.59
CA VAL A 41 -5.21 -18.53 -10.53
C VAL A 41 -4.62 -19.16 -9.29
N ASP A 42 -3.39 -19.63 -9.41
CA ASP A 42 -2.63 -20.08 -8.26
C ASP A 42 -1.97 -18.90 -7.55
N GLY A 43 -1.96 -18.94 -6.22
CA GLY A 43 -1.32 -17.92 -5.40
C GLY A 43 -0.93 -18.48 -4.05
N CYS A 44 0.04 -17.83 -3.42
CA CYS A 44 0.49 -18.18 -2.08
C CYS A 44 0.79 -16.92 -1.27
N ALA A 45 0.80 -17.05 0.06
CA ALA A 45 1.18 -15.99 0.96
C ALA A 45 2.14 -16.50 2.03
N ILE A 46 3.22 -15.74 2.25
CA ILE A 46 4.20 -15.98 3.32
C ILE A 46 4.19 -14.74 4.21
N ILE A 47 3.78 -14.90 5.47
CA ILE A 47 3.55 -13.78 6.39
C ILE A 47 4.40 -13.97 7.64
N TYR A 48 5.39 -13.10 7.81
CA TYR A 48 6.19 -13.03 9.03
C TYR A 48 5.50 -12.18 10.10
N SER A 49 5.63 -12.63 11.35
CA SER A 49 5.04 -11.97 12.51
C SER A 49 6.08 -11.80 13.61
N PRO A 50 6.13 -10.66 14.30
CA PRO A 50 6.93 -10.53 15.53
C PRO A 50 6.28 -11.23 16.73
N PHE A 51 5.10 -11.84 16.55
CA PHE A 51 4.33 -12.50 17.62
C PHE A 51 4.36 -14.03 17.54
N GLU A 52 4.90 -14.58 16.46
CA GLU A 52 4.97 -16.01 16.15
C GLU A 52 6.41 -16.33 15.75
N SER A 53 6.92 -17.50 16.12
CA SER A 53 8.30 -17.90 15.80
C SER A 53 8.46 -18.39 14.36
N GLN A 54 7.38 -18.89 13.77
CA GLN A 54 7.35 -19.38 12.40
C GLN A 54 6.47 -18.47 11.52
N PRO A 55 6.78 -18.34 10.22
CA PRO A 55 5.90 -17.64 9.30
C PRO A 55 4.60 -18.42 9.10
N GLU A 56 3.51 -17.68 8.93
CA GLU A 56 2.27 -18.25 8.42
C GLU A 56 2.43 -18.45 6.91
N VAL A 57 2.15 -19.68 6.43
CA VAL A 57 2.23 -20.05 5.02
C VAL A 57 0.86 -20.54 4.58
N TRP A 58 0.36 -20.00 3.46
CA TRP A 58 -0.90 -20.39 2.85
C TRP A 58 -0.70 -20.63 1.34
N PRO A 59 -1.29 -21.68 0.74
CA PRO A 59 -2.28 -22.60 1.32
C PRO A 59 -1.71 -23.68 2.25
N SER A 60 -0.69 -24.37 1.78
CA SER A 60 0.17 -25.29 2.53
C SER A 60 1.63 -25.02 2.18
N PRO A 61 2.61 -25.45 3.00
CA PRO A 61 4.02 -25.34 2.65
C PRO A 61 4.36 -25.98 1.29
N GLU A 62 3.78 -27.14 0.98
CA GLU A 62 4.04 -27.91 -0.24
C GLU A 62 3.47 -27.20 -1.49
N GLU A 63 2.23 -26.72 -1.41
CA GLU A 63 1.62 -25.97 -2.51
C GLU A 63 2.32 -24.63 -2.71
N THR A 64 2.68 -23.95 -1.62
CA THR A 64 3.44 -22.69 -1.68
C THR A 64 4.79 -22.91 -2.36
N ALA A 65 5.50 -23.97 -2.00
CA ALA A 65 6.77 -24.32 -2.65
C ALA A 65 6.59 -24.59 -4.15
N SER A 66 5.49 -25.23 -4.55
CA SER A 66 5.17 -25.49 -5.96
C SER A 66 4.91 -24.20 -6.74
N VAL A 67 4.13 -23.28 -6.15
CA VAL A 67 3.89 -21.94 -6.74
C VAL A 67 5.19 -21.16 -6.89
N LEU A 68 6.05 -21.16 -5.86
CA LEU A 68 7.35 -20.48 -5.88
C LEU A 68 8.29 -21.10 -6.92
N SER A 69 8.33 -22.42 -7.03
CA SER A 69 9.16 -23.12 -8.02
C SER A 69 8.79 -22.69 -9.44
N ARG A 70 7.50 -22.69 -9.76
CA ARG A 70 6.99 -22.22 -11.05
C ARG A 70 7.31 -20.74 -11.28
N TYR A 71 7.13 -19.89 -10.27
CA TYR A 71 7.48 -18.46 -10.38
C TYR A 71 8.98 -18.26 -10.68
N ASN A 72 9.85 -18.98 -9.98
CA ASN A 72 11.30 -18.90 -10.16
C ASN A 72 11.79 -19.45 -11.51
N SER A 73 11.00 -20.32 -12.16
CA SER A 73 11.31 -20.80 -13.52
C SER A 73 11.00 -19.79 -14.63
N LEU A 74 10.28 -18.70 -14.33
CA LEU A 74 9.96 -17.68 -15.32
C LEU A 74 11.16 -16.75 -15.59
N PRO A 75 11.26 -16.13 -16.79
CA PRO A 75 12.24 -15.08 -17.04
C PRO A 75 12.07 -13.90 -16.06
N GLU A 76 13.17 -13.23 -15.70
CA GLU A 76 13.18 -12.11 -14.73
C GLU A 76 12.21 -10.97 -15.08
N ILE A 77 12.04 -10.70 -16.38
CA ILE A 77 11.10 -9.69 -16.89
C ILE A 77 9.66 -10.05 -16.48
N GLU A 78 9.29 -11.33 -16.54
CA GLU A 78 7.94 -11.79 -16.17
C GLU A 78 7.76 -11.83 -14.67
N GLN A 79 8.79 -12.23 -13.93
CA GLN A 79 8.79 -12.21 -12.46
C GLN A 79 8.49 -10.80 -11.91
N THR A 80 9.13 -9.77 -12.50
CA THR A 80 9.08 -8.40 -11.97
C THR A 80 7.94 -7.55 -12.55
N ARG A 81 7.33 -7.95 -13.68
CA ARG A 81 6.33 -7.17 -14.44
C ARG A 81 5.21 -6.57 -13.58
N TYR A 82 4.72 -7.32 -12.61
CA TYR A 82 3.61 -6.91 -11.73
C TYR A 82 4.01 -6.86 -10.25
N MET A 83 5.30 -6.93 -9.95
CA MET A 83 5.79 -6.90 -8.58
C MET A 83 5.59 -5.52 -7.96
N THR A 84 5.05 -5.49 -6.75
CA THR A 84 4.93 -4.28 -5.93
C THR A 84 5.66 -4.50 -4.61
N ASN A 85 6.46 -3.54 -4.18
CA ASN A 85 7.15 -3.58 -2.90
C ASN A 85 6.63 -2.46 -1.99
N LEU A 86 7.11 -2.44 -0.74
CA LEU A 86 6.66 -1.45 0.24
C LEU A 86 6.97 -0.02 -0.20
N GLU A 87 8.13 0.21 -0.82
CA GLU A 87 8.56 1.52 -1.27
C GLU A 87 7.68 2.02 -2.41
N SER A 88 7.50 1.23 -3.46
CA SER A 88 6.68 1.58 -4.62
C SER A 88 5.21 1.75 -4.24
N PHE A 89 4.69 0.93 -3.34
CA PHE A 89 3.36 1.10 -2.76
C PHE A 89 3.23 2.41 -1.98
N THR A 90 4.21 2.73 -1.13
CA THR A 90 4.20 3.95 -0.32
C THR A 90 4.26 5.19 -1.20
N LYS A 91 5.16 5.21 -2.19
CA LYS A 91 5.27 6.29 -3.18
C LYS A 91 3.95 6.52 -3.92
N GLN A 92 3.34 5.44 -4.44
CA GLN A 92 2.04 5.54 -5.13
C GLN A 92 0.95 6.15 -4.22
N ARG A 93 0.98 5.84 -2.92
CA ARG A 93 0.01 6.40 -1.97
C ARG A 93 0.26 7.87 -1.65
N LEU A 94 1.51 8.30 -1.60
CA LEU A 94 1.87 9.71 -1.45
C LEU A 94 1.40 10.52 -2.66
N GLU A 95 1.69 10.07 -3.88
CA GLU A 95 1.22 10.72 -5.11
C GLU A 95 -0.31 10.83 -5.17
N LYS A 96 -1.02 9.77 -4.77
CA LYS A 96 -2.50 9.80 -4.67
C LYS A 96 -3.00 10.75 -3.58
N SER A 97 -2.20 11.05 -2.56
CA SER A 97 -2.57 11.99 -1.50
C SER A 97 -2.34 13.44 -1.93
N GLU A 98 -1.27 13.73 -2.67
CA GLU A 98 -0.97 15.05 -3.23
C GLU A 98 -1.99 15.47 -4.28
N LYS A 99 -2.45 14.52 -5.11
CA LYS A 99 -3.46 14.79 -6.15
C LYS A 99 -4.87 14.97 -5.61
N ARG A 100 -5.13 14.73 -4.32
CA ARG A 100 -6.47 14.94 -3.74
C ARG A 100 -6.71 16.43 -3.56
N PRO A 101 -7.81 16.98 -4.11
CA PRO A 101 -8.15 18.36 -3.84
C PRO A 101 -8.39 18.54 -2.34
N PRO A 102 -8.03 19.71 -1.78
CA PRO A 102 -8.29 20.02 -0.39
C PRO A 102 -9.79 19.90 -0.09
N PRO A 103 -10.16 19.60 1.17
CA PRO A 103 -11.56 19.60 1.60
C PRO A 103 -12.24 20.90 1.15
N LEU A 104 -13.55 20.84 0.85
CA LEU A 104 -14.32 22.02 0.41
C LEU A 104 -14.13 23.23 1.35
N ALA A 105 -14.09 22.98 2.66
CA ALA A 105 -13.84 23.98 3.69
C ALA A 105 -12.51 24.75 3.52
N ASN A 106 -11.51 24.15 2.86
CA ASN A 106 -10.18 24.72 2.70
C ASN A 106 -9.89 25.14 1.24
N ARG A 107 -10.86 25.01 0.31
CA ARG A 107 -10.63 25.29 -1.11
C ARG A 107 -10.30 26.75 -1.39
N GLU A 108 -11.03 27.68 -0.78
CA GLU A 108 -10.80 29.12 -0.98
C GLU A 108 -9.41 29.53 -0.47
N GLN A 109 -9.01 29.01 0.69
CA GLN A 109 -7.71 29.29 1.28
C GLN A 109 -6.59 28.66 0.43
N ALA A 110 -6.78 27.44 -0.07
CA ALA A 110 -5.83 26.81 -0.99
C ALA A 110 -5.72 27.55 -2.33
N GLN A 111 -6.84 28.03 -2.89
CA GLN A 111 -6.84 28.87 -4.10
C GLN A 111 -6.09 30.18 -3.86
N ARG A 112 -6.30 30.85 -2.73
CA ARG A 112 -5.55 32.05 -2.33
C ARG A 112 -4.06 31.78 -2.21
N SER A 113 -3.67 30.70 -1.53
CA SER A 113 -2.25 30.31 -1.40
C SER A 113 -1.62 29.94 -2.75
N GLN A 114 -2.35 29.25 -3.62
CA GLN A 114 -1.90 28.91 -4.98
C GLN A 114 -1.72 30.18 -5.83
N MET A 115 -2.68 31.10 -5.79
CA MET A 115 -2.62 32.39 -6.48
C MET A 115 -1.42 33.21 -5.99
N PHE A 116 -1.21 33.26 -4.68
CA PHE A 116 -0.06 33.94 -4.08
C PHE A 116 1.27 33.32 -4.51
N TYR A 117 1.38 31.98 -4.51
CA TYR A 117 2.56 31.25 -4.98
C TYR A 117 2.86 31.55 -6.46
N VAL A 118 1.85 31.52 -7.33
CA VAL A 118 2.00 31.86 -8.76
C VAL A 118 2.39 33.32 -8.94
N GLN A 119 1.87 34.23 -8.13
CA GLN A 119 2.30 35.63 -8.15
C GLN A 119 3.77 35.77 -7.74
N MET A 120 4.19 35.18 -6.62
CA MET A 120 5.58 35.24 -6.13
C MET A 120 6.59 34.61 -7.09
N HIS A 121 6.30 33.42 -7.62
CA HIS A 121 7.22 32.70 -8.50
C HIS A 121 7.07 33.07 -9.99
N GLY A 122 5.92 33.62 -10.39
CA GLY A 122 5.70 34.21 -11.72
C GLY A 122 6.36 35.58 -11.88
N TRP A 123 6.48 36.36 -10.80
CA TRP A 123 7.23 37.62 -10.81
C TRP A 123 8.72 37.41 -11.07
N ASN A 124 9.29 36.33 -10.51
CA ASN A 124 10.72 36.02 -10.59
C ASN A 124 11.21 35.65 -12.00
N LYS A 125 10.32 35.32 -12.94
CA LYS A 125 10.66 35.08 -14.36
C LYS A 125 10.58 36.34 -15.24
N LYS A 126 9.89 37.39 -14.79
CA LYS A 126 9.83 38.69 -15.50
C LYS A 126 10.94 39.66 -15.08
N THR A 127 11.58 39.43 -13.92
CA THR A 127 12.64 40.29 -13.39
C THR A 127 14.07 39.84 -13.70
N ARG A 128 14.28 38.74 -14.45
CA ARG A 128 15.58 38.34 -15.06
C ARG A 128 15.61 38.53 -16.59
N ARG A 129 15.09 39.65 -17.08
CA ARG A 129 15.36 40.18 -18.42
C ARG A 129 15.71 41.67 -18.28
N ILE A 130 16.83 41.94 -17.62
CA ILE A 130 17.68 43.11 -17.85
C ILE A 130 19.11 42.59 -17.70
#